data_AF-A0A956Z8U8-F1
#
_entry.id   AF-A0A956Z8U8-F1
#
_cell.length_a   1.000
_cell.length_b   1.000
_cell.length_c   1.000
_cell.angle_alpha   90.00
_cell.angle_beta   90.00
_cell.angle_gamma   90.00
#
_symmetry.space_group_name_H-M   'P 1'
#
loop_
_entity.id
_entity.type
_entity.pdbx_description
1 polymer ?
#
loop_
_entity_poly.entity_id
_entity_poly.type
_entity_poly.pdbx_seq_one_letter_code
_entity_poly.pdbx_strand_id
1 'polypeptide(L)'
;DAILVPGGFGSRGVEGKIAAVRYARENKVPYLGICLGMQVAVIEYARHMAGLEGAHSTEFDPKTKYPVIALITEWMTSEGTVERRTEDSDLGGTMRLGAQECRLLPESLAQRAYGENVIRERHRHRFEFNNRYLYDLEAAGLKIAGRSMDGNLVEVVEVRDHPWFLGCQFHPEFTSTPRAGHPLFTSYIAAAIAQSGKDKA
;
A
#
# COMPACT_ATOMS: atom_id res chain seq x y z
N ASP A 1 12.18 -15.09 -7.98
CA ASP A 1 12.94 -13.82 -7.96
C ASP A 1 12.17 -12.64 -7.36
N ALA A 2 10.92 -12.38 -7.73
CA ALA A 2 10.13 -11.30 -7.13
C ALA A 2 8.61 -11.59 -7.19
N ILE A 3 7.82 -10.88 -6.37
CA ILE A 3 6.35 -11.03 -6.28
C ILE A 3 5.68 -9.68 -6.49
N LEU A 4 4.68 -9.65 -7.39
CA LEU A 4 3.81 -8.50 -7.62
C LEU A 4 2.36 -8.88 -7.30
N VAL A 5 1.69 -8.07 -6.48
CA VAL A 5 0.24 -8.18 -6.26
C VAL A 5 -0.42 -6.94 -6.89
N PRO A 6 -1.22 -7.12 -7.95
CA PRO A 6 -1.84 -6.01 -8.66
C PRO A 6 -3.07 -5.47 -7.91
N GLY A 7 -3.69 -4.45 -8.50
CA GLY A 7 -5.02 -4.01 -8.10
C GLY A 7 -6.08 -5.09 -8.28
N GLY A 8 -7.21 -4.93 -7.61
CA GLY A 8 -8.35 -5.83 -7.70
C GLY A 8 -9.51 -5.33 -6.86
N PHE A 9 -10.67 -5.97 -7.00
CA PHE A 9 -11.88 -5.65 -6.26
C PHE A 9 -12.55 -6.93 -5.76
N GLY A 10 -13.25 -6.81 -4.62
CA GLY A 10 -13.98 -7.92 -4.01
C GLY A 10 -13.10 -8.93 -3.26
N SER A 11 -13.74 -9.74 -2.43
CA SER A 11 -13.08 -10.58 -1.42
C SER A 11 -12.37 -11.83 -1.97
N ARG A 12 -12.61 -12.20 -3.23
CA ARG A 12 -12.12 -13.46 -3.80
C ARG A 12 -10.59 -13.50 -3.86
N GLY A 13 -10.03 -14.50 -3.18
CA GLY A 13 -8.59 -14.76 -3.16
C GLY A 13 -7.77 -13.74 -2.37
N VAL A 14 -8.39 -12.91 -1.53
CA VAL A 14 -7.67 -11.93 -0.69
C VAL A 14 -6.72 -12.63 0.29
N GLU A 15 -7.16 -13.68 0.98
CA GLU A 15 -6.31 -14.44 1.91
C GLU A 15 -5.10 -15.10 1.21
N GLY A 16 -5.25 -15.57 -0.03
CA GLY A 16 -4.13 -16.07 -0.82
C GLY A 16 -3.13 -14.97 -1.18
N LYS A 17 -3.61 -13.75 -1.47
CA LYS A 17 -2.73 -12.59 -1.69
C LYS A 17 -2.01 -12.19 -0.40
N ILE A 18 -2.68 -12.18 0.74
CA ILE A 18 -2.08 -11.92 2.06
C ILE A 18 -0.97 -12.95 2.34
N ALA A 19 -1.22 -14.23 2.07
CA ALA A 19 -0.20 -15.28 2.21
C ALA A 19 1.01 -15.05 1.28
N ALA A 20 0.79 -14.60 0.04
CA ALA A 20 1.87 -14.25 -0.87
C ALA A 20 2.70 -13.05 -0.39
N VAL A 21 2.05 -12.03 0.20
CA VAL A 21 2.78 -10.92 0.84
C VAL A 21 3.64 -11.43 1.99
N ARG A 22 3.07 -12.26 2.86
CA ARG A 22 3.78 -12.82 4.01
C ARG A 22 5.01 -13.59 3.55
N TYR A 23 4.85 -14.44 2.55
CA TYR A 23 5.96 -15.16 1.94
C TYR A 23 7.05 -14.20 1.44
N ALA A 24 6.66 -13.13 0.74
CA ALA A 24 7.63 -12.14 0.27
C ALA A 24 8.39 -11.47 1.43
N ARG A 25 7.68 -10.98 2.45
CA ARG A 25 8.24 -10.30 3.63
C ARG A 25 9.20 -11.19 4.41
N GLU A 26 8.79 -12.42 4.69
CA GLU A 26 9.56 -13.36 5.52
C GLU A 26 10.79 -13.90 4.78
N ASN A 27 10.66 -14.17 3.47
CA ASN A 27 11.75 -14.74 2.67
C ASN A 27 12.59 -13.68 1.95
N LYS A 28 12.39 -12.39 2.27
CA LYS A 28 13.13 -11.26 1.67
C LYS A 28 13.03 -11.21 0.14
N VAL A 29 11.94 -11.70 -0.43
CA VAL A 29 11.69 -11.69 -1.88
C VAL A 29 11.15 -10.32 -2.27
N PRO A 30 11.76 -9.59 -3.23
CA PRO A 30 11.29 -8.30 -3.70
C PRO A 30 9.78 -8.27 -3.95
N TYR A 31 9.09 -7.28 -3.38
CA TYR A 31 7.64 -7.19 -3.39
C TYR A 31 7.15 -5.83 -3.88
N LEU A 32 6.28 -5.84 -4.91
CA LEU A 32 5.51 -4.67 -5.36
C LEU A 32 4.01 -4.88 -5.18
N GLY A 33 3.37 -4.08 -4.33
CA GLY A 33 1.92 -4.04 -4.17
C GLY A 33 1.31 -2.81 -4.85
N ILE A 34 0.31 -3.00 -5.71
CA ILE A 34 -0.38 -1.90 -6.41
C ILE A 34 -1.85 -1.87 -5.97
N CYS A 35 -2.34 -0.73 -5.50
CA CYS A 35 -3.71 -0.53 -5.04
C CYS A 35 -4.11 -1.59 -4.01
N LEU A 36 -4.94 -2.57 -4.37
CA LEU A 36 -5.24 -3.75 -3.53
C LEU A 36 -3.97 -4.43 -2.99
N GLY A 37 -2.91 -4.50 -3.78
CA GLY A 37 -1.61 -5.03 -3.34
C GLY A 37 -1.07 -4.31 -2.11
N MET A 38 -1.11 -2.98 -2.09
CA MET A 38 -0.73 -2.22 -0.89
C MET A 38 -1.66 -2.55 0.29
N GLN A 39 -2.96 -2.60 0.06
CA GLN A 39 -3.96 -2.87 1.11
C GLN A 39 -3.73 -4.23 1.76
N VAL A 40 -3.54 -5.30 0.98
CA VAL A 40 -3.26 -6.62 1.53
C VAL A 40 -1.91 -6.68 2.23
N ALA A 41 -0.94 -5.85 1.82
CA ALA A 41 0.33 -5.75 2.52
C ALA A 41 0.20 -5.09 3.89
N VAL A 42 -0.61 -4.04 4.02
CA VAL A 42 -0.93 -3.42 5.30
C VAL A 42 -1.68 -4.41 6.21
N ILE A 43 -2.63 -5.17 5.66
CA ILE A 43 -3.36 -6.21 6.40
C ILE A 43 -2.41 -7.29 6.92
N GLU A 44 -1.54 -7.83 6.05
CA GLU A 44 -0.54 -8.83 6.43
C GLU A 44 0.35 -8.31 7.56
N TYR A 45 0.87 -7.09 7.40
CA TYR A 45 1.77 -6.49 8.37
C TYR A 45 1.08 -6.23 9.72
N ALA A 46 -0.17 -5.76 9.68
CA ALA A 46 -0.98 -5.55 10.89
C ALA A 46 -1.17 -6.85 11.67
N ARG A 47 -1.54 -7.94 10.98
CA ARG A 47 -1.78 -9.24 11.60
C ARG A 47 -0.50 -9.82 12.21
N HIS A 48 0.62 -9.75 11.49
CA HIS A 48 1.80 -10.55 11.81
C HIS A 48 2.93 -9.77 12.48
N MET A 49 3.00 -8.45 12.30
CA MET A 49 4.05 -7.61 12.89
C MET A 49 3.52 -6.72 14.01
N ALA A 50 2.28 -6.22 13.91
CA ALA A 50 1.68 -5.34 14.92
C ALA A 50 0.76 -6.07 15.93
N GLY A 51 0.62 -7.40 15.83
CA GLY A 51 -0.21 -8.19 16.74
C GLY A 51 -1.72 -7.93 16.64
N LEU A 52 -2.18 -7.28 15.56
CA LEU A 52 -3.58 -7.00 15.30
C LEU A 52 -4.25 -8.21 14.63
N GLU A 53 -4.34 -9.31 15.37
CA GLU A 53 -4.92 -10.56 14.88
C GLU A 53 -6.37 -10.35 14.41
N GLY A 54 -6.64 -10.73 13.16
CA GLY A 54 -7.94 -10.49 12.51
C GLY A 54 -8.08 -9.12 11.82
N ALA A 55 -7.00 -8.32 11.71
CA ALA A 55 -7.03 -7.09 10.92
C ALA A 55 -7.46 -7.34 9.47
N HIS A 56 -8.27 -6.42 8.93
CA HIS A 56 -8.80 -6.53 7.58
C HIS A 56 -9.16 -5.16 6.98
N SER A 57 -9.52 -5.17 5.70
CA SER A 57 -10.29 -4.12 5.03
C SER A 57 -11.79 -4.27 5.29
N THR A 58 -12.49 -3.16 5.56
CA THR A 58 -13.96 -3.12 5.63
C THR A 58 -14.62 -3.45 4.28
N GLU A 59 -13.88 -3.40 3.17
CA GLU A 59 -14.37 -3.89 1.86
C GLU A 59 -14.71 -5.38 1.88
N PHE A 60 -13.94 -6.17 2.64
CA PHE A 60 -13.98 -7.63 2.58
C PHE A 60 -14.54 -8.26 3.85
N ASP A 61 -14.26 -7.64 5.00
CA ASP A 61 -14.80 -8.03 6.29
C ASP A 61 -15.28 -6.78 7.04
N PRO A 62 -16.56 -6.38 6.86
CA PRO A 62 -17.14 -5.22 7.55
C PRO A 62 -17.18 -5.37 9.08
N LYS A 63 -16.98 -6.57 9.62
CA LYS A 63 -17.03 -6.87 11.05
C LYS A 63 -15.65 -7.06 11.67
N THR A 64 -14.58 -6.83 10.91
CA THR A 64 -13.21 -6.96 11.42
C THR A 64 -13.02 -6.13 12.68
N LYS A 65 -12.36 -6.72 13.67
CA LYS A 65 -12.01 -6.02 14.92
C LYS A 65 -11.03 -4.86 14.66
N TYR A 66 -10.20 -4.99 13.62
CA TYR A 66 -9.16 -4.01 13.29
C TYR A 66 -9.24 -3.60 11.81
N PRO A 67 -10.10 -2.62 11.47
CA PRO A 67 -10.25 -2.10 10.11
C PRO A 67 -9.06 -1.20 9.72
N VAL A 68 -7.93 -1.82 9.38
CA VAL A 68 -6.69 -1.12 8.98
C VAL A 68 -6.80 -0.49 7.58
N ILE A 69 -7.74 -0.97 6.77
CA ILE A 69 -8.15 -0.39 5.50
C ILE A 69 -9.66 -0.13 5.58
N ALA A 70 -10.11 1.10 5.27
CA ALA A 70 -11.52 1.48 5.41
C ALA A 70 -11.90 2.58 4.41
N LEU A 71 -13.20 2.80 4.19
CA LEU A 71 -13.64 3.96 3.40
C LEU A 71 -13.22 5.26 4.10
N ILE A 72 -12.96 6.32 3.31
CA ILE A 72 -12.66 7.66 3.83
C ILE A 72 -13.73 8.14 4.83
N THR A 73 -14.98 7.79 4.56
CA THR A 73 -16.17 8.15 5.35
C THR A 73 -16.41 7.23 6.55
N GLU A 74 -15.50 6.30 6.82
CA GLU A 74 -15.51 5.42 7.98
C GLU A 74 -14.33 5.72 8.92
N TRP A 75 -13.53 6.74 8.62
CA TRP A 75 -12.40 7.13 9.43
C TRP A 75 -12.86 7.58 10.82
N MET A 76 -12.22 6.99 11.83
CA MET A 76 -12.16 7.57 13.16
C MET A 76 -10.98 8.53 13.19
N THR A 77 -11.22 9.78 13.56
CA THR A 77 -10.13 10.71 13.90
C THR A 77 -9.30 10.12 15.04
N SER A 78 -8.08 10.64 15.25
CA SER A 78 -7.24 10.27 16.40
C SER A 78 -7.92 10.48 17.76
N GLU A 79 -9.02 11.25 17.79
CA GLU A 79 -9.85 11.54 18.96
C GLU A 79 -11.05 10.57 19.10
N GLY A 80 -11.21 9.61 18.19
CA GLY A 80 -12.27 8.60 18.23
C GLY A 80 -13.59 9.02 17.59
N THR A 81 -13.67 10.20 16.97
CA THR A 81 -14.88 10.66 16.28
C THR A 81 -14.97 10.02 14.89
N VAL A 82 -16.06 9.29 14.63
CA VAL A 82 -16.34 8.71 13.31
C VAL A 82 -16.94 9.79 12.42
N GLU A 83 -16.24 10.20 11.36
CA GLU A 83 -16.85 11.02 10.31
C GLU A 83 -17.69 10.14 9.38
N ARG A 84 -18.89 9.79 9.83
CA ARG A 84 -19.80 8.91 9.07
C ARG A 84 -20.48 9.70 7.94
N ARG A 85 -20.08 9.49 6.69
CA ARG A 85 -20.96 9.78 5.53
C ARG A 85 -21.53 8.45 5.04
N THR A 86 -22.85 8.37 4.98
CA THR A 86 -23.62 7.14 4.75
C THR A 86 -23.42 6.58 3.34
N GLU A 87 -23.68 5.29 3.14
CA GLU A 87 -23.64 4.64 1.81
C GLU A 87 -24.58 5.30 0.78
N ASP A 88 -25.60 6.04 1.25
CA ASP A 88 -26.51 6.86 0.45
C ASP A 88 -25.92 8.22 0.01
N SER A 89 -24.75 8.62 0.53
CA SER A 89 -24.06 9.81 0.05
C SER A 89 -23.28 9.44 -1.22
N ASP A 90 -23.85 9.75 -2.38
CA ASP A 90 -23.30 9.62 -3.73
C ASP A 90 -22.27 8.49 -3.90
N LEU A 91 -22.65 7.40 -4.58
CA LEU A 91 -21.71 6.34 -5.00
C LEU A 91 -20.51 6.87 -5.84
N GLY A 92 -20.53 8.14 -6.25
CA GLY A 92 -19.40 8.88 -6.83
C GLY A 92 -18.51 9.69 -5.87
N GLY A 93 -18.92 9.93 -4.61
CA GLY A 93 -18.26 10.87 -3.69
C GLY A 93 -17.06 10.34 -2.91
N THR A 94 -16.83 9.03 -2.89
CA THR A 94 -15.72 8.39 -2.16
C THR A 94 -14.61 7.83 -3.07
N MET A 95 -14.81 7.83 -4.39
CA MET A 95 -13.84 7.34 -5.36
C MET A 95 -12.76 8.38 -5.62
N ARG A 96 -11.50 8.05 -5.27
CA ARG A 96 -10.35 8.81 -5.74
C ARG A 96 -9.98 8.34 -7.14
N LEU A 97 -10.08 9.28 -8.07
CA LEU A 97 -9.85 9.02 -9.50
C LEU A 97 -8.91 10.07 -10.07
N GLY A 98 -8.08 9.65 -11.02
CA GLY A 98 -7.26 10.55 -11.82
C GLY A 98 -5.91 10.86 -11.20
N ALA A 99 -5.20 11.83 -11.81
CA ALA A 99 -3.84 12.17 -11.42
C ALA A 99 -3.83 13.04 -10.16
N GLN A 100 -3.09 12.63 -9.13
CA GLN A 100 -2.95 13.33 -7.86
C GLN A 100 -1.47 13.38 -7.46
N GLU A 101 -1.11 14.40 -6.68
CA GLU A 101 0.24 14.56 -6.17
C GLU A 101 0.44 13.76 -4.87
N CYS A 102 1.61 13.12 -4.78
CA CYS A 102 2.05 12.37 -3.61
C CYS A 102 3.43 12.89 -3.18
N ARG A 103 3.54 13.30 -1.93
CA ARG A 103 4.80 13.69 -1.30
C ARG A 103 5.50 12.44 -0.78
N LEU A 104 6.66 12.14 -1.33
CA LEU A 104 7.50 11.03 -0.90
C LEU A 104 8.39 11.46 0.27
N LEU A 105 8.57 10.54 1.22
CA LEU A 105 9.48 10.72 2.33
C LEU A 105 10.93 10.72 1.80
N PRO A 106 11.77 11.70 2.14
CA PRO A 106 13.18 11.70 1.75
C PRO A 106 13.87 10.39 2.15
N GLU A 107 14.78 9.90 1.30
CA GLU A 107 15.54 8.66 1.53
C GLU A 107 14.66 7.40 1.68
N SER A 108 13.39 7.45 1.28
CA SER A 108 12.57 6.26 1.05
C SER A 108 13.01 5.52 -0.20
N LEU A 109 12.66 4.24 -0.29
CA LEU A 109 12.88 3.45 -1.50
C LEU A 109 12.13 4.09 -2.68
N ALA A 110 10.89 4.54 -2.46
CA ALA A 110 10.11 5.26 -3.45
C ALA A 110 10.82 6.53 -3.91
N GLN A 111 11.25 7.39 -2.99
CA GLN A 111 11.94 8.64 -3.32
C GLN A 111 13.23 8.39 -4.11
N ARG A 112 14.02 7.38 -3.74
CA ARG A 112 15.22 6.98 -4.51
C ARG A 112 14.87 6.45 -5.89
N ALA A 113 13.79 5.67 -6.02
CA ALA A 113 13.37 5.12 -7.30
C ALA A 113 12.91 6.22 -8.26
N TYR A 114 12.11 7.17 -7.78
CA TYR A 114 11.62 8.29 -8.59
C TYR A 114 12.67 9.38 -8.82
N GLY A 115 13.56 9.63 -7.86
CA GLY A 115 14.49 10.77 -7.89
C GLY A 115 13.84 12.11 -7.58
N GLU A 116 12.58 12.10 -7.11
CA GLU A 116 11.77 13.30 -6.85
C GLU A 116 11.08 13.21 -5.48
N ASN A 117 10.88 14.35 -4.81
CA ASN A 117 10.19 14.40 -3.51
C ASN A 117 8.67 14.52 -3.63
N VAL A 118 8.17 14.97 -4.79
CA VAL A 118 6.73 15.04 -5.09
C VAL A 118 6.54 14.41 -6.45
N ILE A 119 5.67 13.42 -6.52
CA ILE A 119 5.32 12.70 -7.75
C ILE A 119 3.86 12.93 -8.09
N ARG A 120 3.47 12.67 -9.34
CA ARG A 120 2.09 12.77 -9.80
C ARG A 120 1.65 11.46 -10.43
N GLU A 121 0.73 10.76 -9.77
CA GLU A 121 0.32 9.40 -10.14
C GLU A 121 -1.20 9.26 -10.23
N ARG A 122 -1.67 8.19 -10.89
CA ARG A 122 -3.10 7.98 -11.15
C ARG A 122 -3.74 7.05 -10.13
N HIS A 123 -4.83 7.50 -9.53
CA HIS A 123 -5.62 6.74 -8.55
C HIS A 123 -6.91 6.18 -9.16
N ARG A 124 -7.37 5.06 -8.61
CA ARG A 124 -8.69 4.44 -8.88
C ARG A 124 -9.11 3.52 -7.74
N HIS A 125 -9.33 4.06 -6.54
CA HIS A 125 -9.75 3.31 -5.35
C HIS A 125 -10.68 4.13 -4.45
N ARG A 126 -11.32 3.45 -3.50
CA ARG A 126 -12.24 4.04 -2.50
C ARG A 126 -11.78 3.83 -1.06
N PHE A 127 -11.15 2.69 -0.82
CA PHE A 127 -10.66 2.29 0.49
C PHE A 127 -9.24 2.79 0.69
N GLU A 128 -8.97 3.24 1.91
CA GLU A 128 -7.75 3.92 2.31
C GLU A 128 -7.18 3.32 3.58
N PHE A 129 -5.90 3.59 3.81
CA PHE A 129 -5.27 3.34 5.09
C PHE A 129 -6.01 4.07 6.21
N ASN A 130 -6.34 3.34 7.27
CA ASN A 130 -6.98 3.93 8.44
C ASN A 130 -5.92 4.50 9.39
N ASN A 131 -5.79 5.83 9.41
CA ASN A 131 -4.78 6.55 10.20
C ASN A 131 -4.83 6.27 11.71
N ARG A 132 -5.93 5.73 12.23
CA ARG A 132 -6.00 5.23 13.61
C ARG A 132 -4.88 4.25 13.93
N TYR A 133 -4.49 3.42 12.97
CA TYR A 133 -3.46 2.38 13.14
C TYR A 133 -2.07 2.83 12.71
N LEU A 134 -1.89 4.11 12.35
CA LEU A 134 -0.63 4.64 11.84
C LEU A 134 0.50 4.44 12.84
N TYR A 135 0.28 4.85 14.09
CA TYR A 135 1.28 4.72 15.15
C TYR A 135 1.64 3.25 15.42
N ASP A 136 0.63 2.38 15.56
CA ASP A 136 0.83 0.95 15.84
C ASP A 136 1.65 0.27 14.74
N LEU A 137 1.35 0.58 13.48
CA LEU A 137 2.03 -0.01 12.33
C LEU A 137 3.44 0.56 12.13
N GLU A 138 3.65 1.86 12.37
CA GLU A 138 4.99 2.45 12.33
C GLU A 138 5.89 1.96 13.46
N ALA A 139 5.34 1.78 14.66
CA ALA A 139 6.03 1.18 15.80
C ALA A 139 6.40 -0.29 15.53
N ALA A 140 5.56 -1.02 14.81
CA ALA A 140 5.83 -2.40 14.37
C ALA A 140 6.86 -2.49 13.22
N GLY A 141 7.27 -1.36 12.63
CA GLY A 141 8.34 -1.30 11.61
C GLY A 141 7.87 -1.03 10.18
N LEU A 142 6.56 -0.82 9.95
CA LEU A 142 6.06 -0.33 8.67
C LEU A 142 6.52 1.12 8.47
N LYS A 143 6.98 1.47 7.28
CA LYS A 143 7.42 2.84 6.97
C LYS A 143 6.39 3.49 6.06
N ILE A 144 5.85 4.63 6.48
CA ILE A 144 5.00 5.47 5.60
C ILE A 144 5.91 6.27 4.68
N ALA A 145 6.04 5.83 3.45
CA ALA A 145 7.01 6.35 2.47
C ALA A 145 6.42 7.42 1.54
N GLY A 146 5.10 7.59 1.51
CA GLY A 146 4.45 8.59 0.68
C GLY A 146 3.07 8.93 1.22
N ARG A 147 2.72 10.21 1.12
CA ARG A 147 1.43 10.74 1.56
C ARG A 147 0.85 11.71 0.55
N SER A 148 -0.47 11.92 0.60
CA SER A 148 -1.10 13.04 -0.09
C SER A 148 -0.52 14.39 0.37
N MET A 149 -0.72 15.43 -0.43
CA MET A 149 -0.13 16.74 -0.17
C MET A 149 -0.60 17.41 1.13
N ASP A 150 -1.83 17.12 1.55
CA ASP A 150 -2.41 17.52 2.84
C ASP A 150 -1.93 16.64 4.02
N GLY A 151 -1.22 15.55 3.75
CA GLY A 151 -0.65 14.64 4.75
C GLY A 151 -1.63 13.62 5.32
N ASN A 152 -2.89 13.64 4.89
CA ASN A 152 -3.97 12.86 5.46
C ASN A 152 -4.07 11.43 4.92
N LEU A 153 -3.61 11.18 3.68
CA LEU A 153 -3.70 9.87 3.04
C LEU A 153 -2.32 9.24 2.96
N VAL A 154 -2.25 7.95 3.31
CA VAL A 154 -1.06 7.13 3.06
C VAL A 154 -1.15 6.58 1.65
N GLU A 155 -0.15 6.92 0.84
CA GLU A 155 -0.10 6.54 -0.58
C GLU A 155 0.95 5.49 -0.87
N VAL A 156 2.00 5.42 -0.04
CA VAL A 156 3.10 4.46 -0.21
C VAL A 156 3.55 3.94 1.15
N VAL A 157 3.72 2.63 1.25
CA VAL A 157 4.29 1.94 2.42
C VAL A 157 5.51 1.11 2.02
N GLU A 158 6.47 1.02 2.93
CA GLU A 158 7.70 0.25 2.81
C GLU A 158 7.95 -0.58 4.08
N VAL A 159 8.82 -1.59 4.00
CA VAL A 159 9.27 -2.36 5.16
C VAL A 159 10.76 -2.11 5.38
N ARG A 160 11.14 -1.57 6.55
CA ARG A 160 12.51 -1.08 6.83
C ARG A 160 13.60 -2.14 6.65
N ASP A 161 13.36 -3.38 7.10
CA ASP A 161 14.35 -4.45 7.09
C ASP A 161 14.25 -5.38 5.86
N HIS A 162 13.69 -4.90 4.75
CA HIS A 162 13.50 -5.72 3.55
C HIS A 162 14.32 -5.15 2.37
N PRO A 163 14.99 -6.00 1.55
CA PRO A 163 15.86 -5.52 0.48
C PRO A 163 15.11 -4.65 -0.55
N TRP A 164 13.88 -5.03 -0.87
CA TRP A 164 12.98 -4.23 -1.71
C TRP A 164 11.52 -4.59 -1.43
N PHE A 165 10.80 -3.78 -0.66
CA PHE A 165 9.36 -4.00 -0.38
C PHE A 165 8.64 -2.67 -0.46
N LEU A 166 7.72 -2.53 -1.40
CA LEU A 166 6.96 -1.31 -1.62
C LEU A 166 5.53 -1.65 -1.98
N GLY A 167 4.58 -1.02 -1.28
CA GLY A 167 3.18 -0.98 -1.67
C GLY A 167 2.77 0.46 -1.99
N CYS A 168 1.99 0.68 -3.04
CA CYS A 168 1.44 1.99 -3.40
C CYS A 168 -0.07 1.92 -3.70
N GLN A 169 -0.82 2.98 -3.39
CA GLN A 169 -2.25 3.06 -3.70
C GLN A 169 -2.54 3.37 -5.16
N PHE A 170 -1.70 4.21 -5.77
CA PHE A 170 -1.81 4.59 -7.16
C PHE A 170 -1.41 3.46 -8.11
N HIS A 171 -1.64 3.69 -9.39
CA HIS A 171 -1.42 2.75 -10.49
C HIS A 171 -0.24 3.21 -11.37
N PRO A 172 1.01 2.84 -11.03
CA PRO A 172 2.19 3.19 -11.82
C PRO A 172 2.16 2.58 -13.24
N GLU A 173 1.34 1.55 -13.46
CA GLU A 173 1.11 0.97 -14.79
C GLU A 173 0.45 1.94 -15.76
N PHE A 174 -0.26 2.97 -15.29
CA PHE A 174 -0.92 3.95 -16.16
C PHE A 174 -0.01 5.10 -16.60
N THR A 175 1.16 5.23 -15.99
CA THR A 175 2.18 6.26 -16.29
C THR A 175 3.45 5.66 -16.89
N SER A 176 3.56 4.33 -16.94
CA SER A 176 4.62 3.61 -17.64
C SER A 176 4.50 3.72 -19.17
N THR A 177 5.62 3.88 -19.86
CA THR A 177 5.65 3.90 -21.34
C THR A 177 6.76 3.02 -21.91
N PRO A 178 6.65 2.51 -23.15
CA PRO A 178 7.71 1.70 -23.78
C PRO A 178 9.05 2.43 -23.94
N ARG A 179 9.05 3.78 -23.99
CA ARG A 179 10.26 4.57 -24.23
C ARG A 179 11.03 4.89 -22.94
N ALA A 180 10.33 5.23 -21.88
CA ALA A 180 10.92 5.66 -20.61
C ALA A 180 10.80 4.61 -19.49
N GLY A 181 9.96 3.59 -19.68
CA GLY A 181 9.55 2.68 -18.61
C GLY A 181 8.78 3.43 -17.52
N HIS A 182 8.93 2.95 -16.30
CA HIS A 182 8.46 3.63 -15.09
C HIS A 182 9.50 3.43 -13.98
N PRO A 183 9.86 4.47 -13.21
CA PRO A 183 10.93 4.37 -12.22
C PRO A 183 10.73 3.26 -11.18
N LEU A 184 9.50 3.09 -10.66
CA LEU A 184 9.19 1.98 -9.74
C LEU A 184 9.37 0.59 -10.38
N PHE A 185 8.90 0.37 -11.62
CA PHE A 185 9.05 -0.93 -12.28
C PHE A 185 10.53 -1.21 -12.59
N THR A 186 11.29 -0.22 -13.03
CA THR A 186 12.73 -0.37 -13.25
C THR A 186 13.45 -0.75 -11.95
N SER A 187 13.16 -0.06 -10.85
CA SER A 187 13.72 -0.36 -9.52
C SER A 187 13.34 -1.77 -9.04
N TYR A 188 12.07 -2.16 -9.20
CA TYR A 188 11.56 -3.48 -8.84
C TYR A 188 12.25 -4.61 -9.62
N ILE A 189 12.39 -4.46 -10.93
CA ILE A 189 13.06 -5.46 -11.78
C ILE A 189 14.56 -5.55 -11.45
N ALA A 190 15.23 -4.42 -11.18
CA ALA A 190 16.62 -4.45 -10.73
C ALA A 190 16.77 -5.24 -9.42
N ALA A 191 15.84 -5.08 -8.48
CA ALA A 191 15.82 -5.86 -7.24
C ALA A 191 15.56 -7.36 -7.49
N ALA A 192 14.67 -7.71 -8.43
CA ALA A 192 14.43 -9.10 -8.83
C ALA A 192 15.69 -9.76 -9.41
N ILE A 193 16.42 -9.05 -10.29
CA ILE A 193 17.69 -9.52 -10.86
C ILE A 193 18.73 -9.74 -9.76
N ALA A 194 18.85 -8.79 -8.83
CA ALA A 194 19.77 -8.92 -7.70
C ALA A 194 19.42 -10.12 -6.80
N GLN A 195 18.13 -10.40 -6.59
CA GLN A 195 17.69 -11.57 -5.83
C GLN A 195 18.01 -12.88 -6.55
N SER A 196 17.74 -12.97 -7.85
CA SER A 196 18.07 -14.14 -8.69
C SER A 196 19.56 -14.49 -8.67
N GLY A 197 20.42 -13.47 -8.61
CA GLY A 197 21.87 -13.64 -8.52
C GLY A 197 22.35 -14.25 -7.20
N LYS A 198 21.61 -14.09 -6.10
CA LYS A 198 21.97 -14.67 -4.80
C LYS A 198 21.75 -16.18 -4.75
N ASP A 199 20.73 -16.68 -5.44
CA ASP A 199 20.41 -18.11 -5.47
C ASP A 199 21.39 -18.93 -6.35
N LYS A 200 22.25 -18.24 -7.11
CA LYS A 200 23.25 -18.84 -8.01
C LYS A 200 24.69 -18.78 -7.46
N ALA A 201 24.91 -18.14 -6.32
CA ALA A 201 26.20 -18.01 -5.66
C ALA A 201 26.29 -18.98 -4.47
#